data_AF-A0AAJ6BM47-F1
#
_entry.id   AF-A0AAJ6BM47-F1
#
_cell.length_a   1.000
_cell.length_b   1.000
_cell.length_c   1.000
_cell.angle_alpha   90.00
_cell.angle_beta   90.00
_cell.angle_gamma   90.00
#
_symmetry.space_group_name_H-M   'P 1'
#
loop_
_entity.id
_entity.type
_entity.pdbx_description
1 polymer ?
#
loop_
_entity_poly.entity_id
_entity_poly.type
_entity_poly.pdbx_seq_one_letter_code
_entity_poly.pdbx_strand_id
1 'polypeptide(L)'
;MGRNWRQKFREAWAEMAAALRERRRSASGVALADGQRRQSDWNAAVASYRKYLRRHPRDLGVQIRLIRTLYSAGRFDEVDAELVQARAARPDKTALSDIAADLRAARAASIPATDYNRFRRELRILAPPACERLIDDILVIVDASACASDTTEITLASLRQSAVRAERVIVWSDEAEPPLWDATLVLMIQAGTTLDREALGWLSHALAVTGAVAAYGDDDLVVDEDRTVEGGRVWFDPAFHAAPHPFDLGSTPRVPAAILFDARARPGPTEAAKPRSALMAAFGVGSVAHVPLLLAARRVMERATPEILVPDLPEAQDVGILAIVPTRDEGAVLSVMIDSLESLAARRDRLEIVVVDNGSRDQETLALLEHLRREGRIRILTVDEPFNWSRLNNLAAAGAGAEILLFANNDVRMLTEGWDDRLRQILLQPGVGVVGARLVYPSGRVQHAGMALGALNGRPVHEGLGASCGDGGPLERWRRNRPAAAVTGAFMGVRREVFEQVGGLNTVEFAVGCNDIDFCLRVRESGWSVIYAADLALIHLESHSRGHDDDRMRRQRAQRELDAMFRIWGEEAVRDPARNPHWVNHETQLFHGLRQPDREDVEAWIARSTDLWRVRPRGG
;
A
#
# COMPACT_ATOMS: atom_id res chain seq x y z
N MET A 1 21.56 32.78 -23.91
CA MET A 1 22.40 31.59 -23.62
C MET A 1 21.57 30.51 -22.89
N GLY A 2 20.53 29.95 -23.51
CA GLY A 2 19.47 29.19 -22.79
C GLY A 2 19.26 27.72 -23.15
N ARG A 3 20.18 27.06 -23.88
CA ARG A 3 19.99 25.66 -24.35
C ARG A 3 21.06 24.64 -23.89
N ASN A 4 22.08 25.05 -23.14
CA ASN A 4 23.24 24.19 -22.82
C ASN A 4 23.02 23.32 -21.55
N TRP A 5 22.20 23.75 -20.59
CA TRP A 5 22.03 23.04 -19.32
C TRP A 5 21.27 21.70 -19.47
N ARG A 6 20.24 21.62 -20.34
CA ARG A 6 19.47 20.37 -20.57
C ARG A 6 20.29 19.23 -21.17
N GLN A 7 21.37 19.55 -21.89
CA GLN A 7 22.29 18.56 -22.46
C GLN A 7 23.31 18.12 -21.42
N LYS A 8 23.97 19.07 -20.73
CA LYS A 8 24.80 18.79 -19.55
C LYS A 8 24.05 17.98 -18.48
N PHE A 9 22.74 18.17 -18.37
CA PHE A 9 21.81 17.46 -17.49
C PHE A 9 21.55 15.99 -17.87
N ARG A 10 21.35 15.68 -19.16
CA ARG A 10 21.25 14.28 -19.60
C ARG A 10 22.56 13.54 -19.38
N GLU A 11 23.66 14.24 -19.62
CA GLU A 11 25.02 13.73 -19.41
C GLU A 11 25.30 13.50 -17.92
N ALA A 12 25.06 14.48 -17.05
CA ALA A 12 25.24 14.35 -15.60
C ALA A 12 24.33 13.27 -14.97
N TRP A 13 23.07 13.19 -15.39
CA TRP A 13 22.17 12.13 -14.91
C TRP A 13 22.58 10.74 -15.40
N ALA A 14 23.00 10.62 -16.68
CA ALA A 14 23.50 9.37 -17.22
C ALA A 14 24.82 8.96 -16.56
N GLU A 15 25.73 9.90 -16.30
CA GLU A 15 26.99 9.71 -15.59
C GLU A 15 26.75 9.34 -14.14
N MET A 16 25.80 9.96 -13.44
CA MET A 16 25.47 9.62 -12.06
C MET A 16 24.76 8.25 -11.95
N ALA A 17 23.85 7.95 -12.87
CA ALA A 17 23.25 6.62 -13.00
C ALA A 17 24.30 5.55 -13.37
N ALA A 18 25.31 5.90 -14.17
CA ALA A 18 26.44 5.05 -14.48
C ALA A 18 27.40 4.90 -13.28
N ALA A 19 27.69 5.96 -12.55
CA ALA A 19 28.52 5.96 -11.34
C ALA A 19 27.87 5.14 -10.22
N LEU A 20 26.54 5.16 -10.10
CA LEU A 20 25.80 4.25 -9.21
C LEU A 20 25.89 2.79 -9.68
N ARG A 21 25.89 2.53 -10.99
CA ARG A 21 26.16 1.19 -11.55
C ARG A 21 27.63 0.78 -11.37
N GLU A 22 28.56 1.72 -11.30
CA GLU A 22 30.00 1.49 -11.18
C GLU A 22 30.45 1.35 -9.71
N ARG A 23 29.90 2.13 -8.78
CA ARG A 23 30.00 1.88 -7.32
C ARG A 23 29.44 0.50 -6.94
N ARG A 24 28.40 0.03 -7.63
CA ARG A 24 27.93 -1.37 -7.53
C ARG A 24 29.01 -2.37 -7.97
N ARG A 25 29.86 -2.02 -8.95
CA ARG A 25 30.98 -2.88 -9.40
C ARG A 25 32.19 -2.84 -8.47
N SER A 26 32.42 -1.72 -7.74
CA SER A 26 33.59 -1.52 -6.87
C SER A 26 33.37 -1.89 -5.40
N ALA A 27 32.13 -2.09 -4.96
CA ALA A 27 31.82 -2.61 -3.62
C ALA A 27 32.31 -4.07 -3.45
N SER A 28 32.70 -4.47 -2.24
CA SER A 28 32.98 -5.88 -1.94
C SER A 28 31.78 -6.74 -2.40
N GLY A 29 32.02 -7.96 -2.91
CA GLY A 29 30.96 -8.79 -3.49
C GLY A 29 29.74 -9.00 -2.56
N VAL A 30 29.95 -8.91 -1.24
CA VAL A 30 28.90 -8.93 -0.21
C VAL A 30 28.14 -7.60 -0.15
N ALA A 31 28.82 -6.46 -0.14
CA ALA A 31 28.16 -5.16 -0.10
C ALA A 31 27.31 -4.90 -1.36
N LEU A 32 27.77 -5.39 -2.53
CA LEU A 32 26.95 -5.42 -3.74
C LEU A 32 25.70 -6.29 -3.56
N ALA A 33 25.86 -7.51 -3.04
CA ALA A 33 24.76 -8.42 -2.80
C ALA A 33 23.75 -7.87 -1.79
N ASP A 34 24.22 -7.25 -0.70
CA ASP A 34 23.39 -6.57 0.29
C ASP A 34 22.60 -5.41 -0.35
N GLY A 35 23.24 -4.62 -1.22
CA GLY A 35 22.59 -3.53 -1.95
C GLY A 35 21.52 -4.02 -2.93
N GLN A 36 21.79 -5.09 -3.67
CA GLN A 36 20.80 -5.75 -4.53
C GLN A 36 19.63 -6.31 -3.72
N ARG A 37 19.94 -6.94 -2.58
CA ARG A 37 18.92 -7.47 -1.65
C ARG A 37 18.04 -6.34 -1.09
N ARG A 38 18.61 -5.19 -0.72
CA ARG A 38 17.85 -4.01 -0.26
C ARG A 38 16.89 -3.46 -1.32
N GLN A 39 17.28 -3.55 -2.59
CA GLN A 39 16.44 -3.14 -3.72
C GLN A 39 15.53 -4.29 -4.20
N SER A 40 15.41 -5.37 -3.42
CA SER A 40 14.66 -6.58 -3.77
C SER A 40 15.04 -7.18 -5.14
N ASP A 41 16.26 -6.94 -5.64
CA ASP A 41 16.82 -7.61 -6.82
C ASP A 41 17.35 -8.98 -6.43
N TRP A 42 16.41 -9.89 -6.11
CA TRP A 42 16.71 -11.18 -5.50
C TRP A 42 17.62 -12.04 -6.38
N ASN A 43 17.39 -12.05 -7.69
CA ASN A 43 18.19 -12.82 -8.63
C ASN A 43 19.63 -12.31 -8.69
N ALA A 44 19.82 -10.99 -8.78
CA ALA A 44 21.16 -10.42 -8.78
C ALA A 44 21.84 -10.62 -7.40
N ALA A 45 21.11 -10.45 -6.30
CA ALA A 45 21.62 -10.66 -4.95
C ALA A 45 22.08 -12.11 -4.73
N VAL A 46 21.25 -13.10 -5.11
CA VAL A 46 21.60 -14.54 -5.06
C VAL A 46 22.85 -14.80 -5.90
N ALA A 47 22.92 -14.27 -7.13
CA ALA A 47 24.08 -14.46 -7.99
C ALA A 47 25.35 -13.87 -7.38
N SER A 48 25.27 -12.68 -6.76
CA SER A 48 26.38 -12.01 -6.09
C SER A 48 26.84 -12.75 -4.83
N TYR A 49 25.91 -13.19 -3.97
CA TYR A 49 26.22 -14.01 -2.80
C TYR A 49 26.88 -15.33 -3.19
N ARG A 50 26.34 -16.05 -4.18
CA ARG A 50 26.96 -17.27 -4.71
C ARG A 50 28.34 -17.01 -5.28
N LYS A 51 28.53 -15.91 -6.01
CA LYS A 51 29.84 -15.50 -6.54
C LYS A 51 30.87 -15.24 -5.43
N TYR A 52 30.45 -14.66 -4.31
CA TYR A 52 31.31 -14.46 -3.14
C TYR A 52 31.60 -15.79 -2.43
N LEU A 53 30.58 -16.61 -2.17
CA LEU A 53 30.72 -17.91 -1.48
C LEU A 53 31.56 -18.91 -2.28
N ARG A 54 31.62 -18.82 -3.62
CA ARG A 54 32.60 -19.59 -4.41
C ARG A 54 34.06 -19.34 -4.01
N ARG A 55 34.39 -18.12 -3.56
CA ARG A 55 35.73 -17.74 -3.08
C ARG A 55 35.89 -17.91 -1.58
N HIS A 56 34.78 -17.76 -0.84
CA HIS A 56 34.73 -17.84 0.62
C HIS A 56 33.68 -18.85 1.09
N PRO A 57 33.84 -20.15 0.77
CA PRO A 57 32.80 -21.17 1.00
C PRO A 57 32.51 -21.42 2.48
N ARG A 58 33.37 -20.90 3.37
CA ARG A 58 33.23 -20.96 4.82
C ARG A 58 32.73 -19.64 5.41
N ASP A 59 32.14 -18.70 4.67
CA ASP A 59 31.56 -17.52 5.30
C ASP A 59 30.11 -17.79 5.76
N LEU A 60 29.91 -18.10 7.05
CA LEU A 60 28.57 -18.45 7.56
C LEU A 60 27.62 -17.26 7.51
N GLY A 61 28.14 -16.06 7.79
CA GLY A 61 27.34 -14.85 7.80
C GLY A 61 26.75 -14.58 6.42
N VAL A 62 27.55 -14.78 5.38
CA VAL A 62 27.09 -14.62 4.00
C VAL A 62 26.22 -15.79 3.54
N GLN A 63 26.49 -17.02 3.97
CA GLN A 63 25.64 -18.17 3.65
C GLN A 63 24.24 -18.05 4.27
N ILE A 64 24.14 -17.59 5.52
CA ILE A 64 22.85 -17.27 6.16
C ILE A 64 22.11 -16.17 5.38
N ARG A 65 22.83 -15.13 4.93
CA ARG A 65 22.23 -14.09 4.07
C ARG A 65 21.72 -14.66 2.75
N LEU A 66 22.46 -15.57 2.11
CA LEU A 66 22.01 -16.26 0.90
C LEU A 66 20.74 -17.08 1.17
N ILE A 67 20.72 -17.90 2.23
CA ILE A 67 19.56 -18.71 2.63
C ILE A 67 18.32 -17.83 2.81
N ARG A 68 18.44 -16.75 3.59
CA ARG A 68 17.34 -15.78 3.76
C ARG A 68 16.94 -15.09 2.47
N THR A 69 17.90 -14.83 1.57
CA THR A 69 17.63 -14.22 0.25
C THR A 69 16.91 -15.20 -0.68
N LEU A 70 17.25 -16.49 -0.66
CA LEU A 70 16.55 -17.53 -1.41
C LEU A 70 15.14 -17.75 -0.89
N TYR A 71 14.96 -17.76 0.44
CA TYR A 71 13.65 -17.82 1.07
C TYR A 71 12.80 -16.62 0.67
N SER A 72 13.39 -15.43 0.76
CA SER A 72 12.83 -14.17 0.28
C SER A 72 12.60 -14.12 -1.23
N ALA A 73 13.12 -15.06 -2.01
CA ALA A 73 12.87 -15.16 -3.44
C ALA A 73 11.79 -16.21 -3.76
N GLY A 74 11.20 -16.85 -2.75
CA GLY A 74 10.29 -17.99 -2.91
C GLY A 74 10.98 -19.27 -3.42
N ARG A 75 12.32 -19.32 -3.42
CA ARG A 75 13.13 -20.43 -3.97
C ARG A 75 13.36 -21.50 -2.90
N PHE A 76 12.27 -22.06 -2.36
CA PHE A 76 12.31 -22.92 -1.17
C PHE A 76 13.13 -24.20 -1.36
N ASP A 77 13.11 -24.81 -2.55
CA ASP A 77 13.91 -26.00 -2.83
C ASP A 77 15.42 -25.70 -2.73
N GLU A 78 15.82 -24.48 -3.13
CA GLU A 78 17.20 -24.04 -3.01
C GLU A 78 17.56 -23.62 -1.58
N VAL A 79 16.59 -23.15 -0.78
CA VAL A 79 16.77 -22.94 0.66
C VAL A 79 17.11 -24.26 1.35
N ASP A 80 16.33 -25.31 1.07
CA ASP A 80 16.53 -26.63 1.65
C ASP A 80 17.91 -27.19 1.25
N ALA A 81 18.31 -27.04 -0.02
CA ALA A 81 19.63 -27.44 -0.50
C ALA A 81 20.78 -26.68 0.19
N GLU A 82 20.68 -25.36 0.31
CA GLU A 82 21.70 -24.53 0.98
C GLU A 82 21.78 -24.79 2.48
N LEU A 83 20.64 -25.07 3.15
CA LEU A 83 20.61 -25.46 4.55
C LEU A 83 21.32 -26.80 4.78
N VAL A 84 21.09 -27.79 3.90
CA VAL A 84 21.81 -29.08 3.94
C VAL A 84 23.31 -28.85 3.75
N GLN A 85 23.71 -28.04 2.76
CA GLN A 85 25.11 -27.73 2.50
C GLN A 85 25.78 -26.99 3.69
N ALA A 86 25.09 -26.00 4.25
CA ALA A 86 25.57 -25.23 5.40
C ALA A 86 25.75 -26.12 6.64
N ARG A 87 24.81 -27.03 6.89
CA ARG A 87 24.85 -27.97 8.02
C ARG A 87 25.93 -29.04 7.85
N ALA A 88 26.13 -29.54 6.64
CA ALA A 88 27.22 -30.47 6.33
C ALA A 88 28.60 -29.83 6.55
N ALA A 89 28.75 -28.55 6.19
CA ALA A 89 29.98 -27.80 6.43
C ALA A 89 30.18 -27.43 7.93
N ARG A 90 29.10 -27.34 8.72
CA ARG A 90 29.07 -26.81 10.08
C ARG A 90 27.99 -27.44 10.97
N PRO A 91 28.19 -28.70 11.41
CA PRO A 91 27.18 -29.44 12.15
C PRO A 91 26.92 -28.89 13.57
N ASP A 92 27.81 -28.06 14.12
CA ASP A 92 27.81 -27.56 15.50
C ASP A 92 27.10 -26.21 15.70
N LYS A 93 26.52 -25.61 14.65
CA LYS A 93 25.93 -24.26 14.71
C LYS A 93 24.44 -24.27 15.00
N THR A 94 24.07 -24.00 16.26
CA THR A 94 22.67 -23.84 16.73
C THR A 94 21.88 -22.87 15.86
N ALA A 95 22.48 -21.72 15.49
CA ALA A 95 21.86 -20.70 14.65
C ALA A 95 21.34 -21.23 13.29
N LEU A 96 21.97 -22.24 12.67
CA LEU A 96 21.46 -22.85 11.44
C LEU A 96 20.23 -23.72 11.69
N SER A 97 20.18 -24.40 12.85
CA SER A 97 19.03 -25.21 13.25
C SER A 97 17.85 -24.32 13.62
N ASP A 98 18.11 -23.21 14.32
CA ASP A 98 17.10 -22.21 14.67
C ASP A 98 16.52 -21.57 13.41
N ILE A 99 17.37 -21.10 12.49
CA ILE A 99 16.91 -20.57 11.18
C ILE A 99 16.12 -21.62 10.41
N ALA A 100 16.59 -22.88 10.36
CA ALA A 100 15.85 -23.93 9.67
C ALA A 100 14.50 -24.24 10.34
N ALA A 101 14.39 -24.12 11.66
CA ALA A 101 13.13 -24.26 12.38
C ALA A 101 12.20 -23.08 12.09
N ASP A 102 12.70 -21.85 12.18
CA ASP A 102 11.97 -20.62 11.90
C ASP A 102 11.43 -20.60 10.46
N LEU A 103 12.28 -20.89 9.47
CA LEU A 103 11.88 -20.91 8.06
C LEU A 103 10.89 -22.04 7.75
N ARG A 104 11.02 -23.20 8.41
CA ARG A 104 10.04 -24.30 8.28
C ARG A 104 8.72 -23.97 8.95
N ALA A 105 8.73 -23.37 10.14
CA ALA A 105 7.52 -22.90 10.82
C ALA A 105 6.80 -21.83 9.98
N ALA A 106 7.55 -20.86 9.46
CA ALA A 106 7.03 -19.83 8.56
C ALA A 106 6.47 -20.42 7.25
N ARG A 107 7.12 -21.45 6.69
CA ARG A 107 6.60 -22.18 5.50
C ARG A 107 5.37 -23.03 5.84
N ALA A 108 5.32 -23.66 7.00
CA ALA A 108 4.19 -24.52 7.40
C ALA A 108 2.93 -23.71 7.74
N ALA A 109 3.09 -22.46 8.16
CA ALA A 109 1.99 -21.55 8.49
C ALA A 109 1.37 -20.83 7.28
N SER A 110 1.88 -21.05 6.05
CA SER A 110 1.39 -20.34 4.86
C SER A 110 1.50 -21.17 3.59
N ILE A 111 0.47 -21.12 2.75
CA ILE A 111 0.48 -21.64 1.39
C ILE A 111 1.01 -20.54 0.46
N PRO A 112 2.03 -20.79 -0.39
CA PRO A 112 2.51 -19.79 -1.32
C PRO A 112 1.36 -19.27 -2.21
N ALA A 113 1.29 -17.97 -2.48
CA ALA A 113 0.26 -17.37 -3.32
C ALA A 113 0.25 -17.94 -4.75
N THR A 114 1.39 -18.46 -5.22
CA THR A 114 1.50 -19.19 -6.49
C THR A 114 0.78 -20.54 -6.49
N ASP A 115 0.47 -21.11 -5.33
CA ASP A 115 -0.27 -22.36 -5.14
C ASP A 115 -1.69 -22.09 -4.60
N TYR A 116 -2.37 -21.13 -5.23
CA TYR A 116 -3.72 -20.72 -4.83
C TYR A 116 -4.73 -21.87 -4.92
N ASN A 117 -4.62 -22.77 -5.91
CA ASN A 117 -5.51 -23.92 -6.04
C ASN A 117 -5.44 -24.86 -4.82
N ARG A 118 -4.26 -25.02 -4.22
CA ARG A 118 -4.13 -25.76 -2.96
C ARG A 118 -4.81 -25.02 -1.82
N PHE A 119 -4.57 -23.72 -1.69
CA PHE A 119 -5.24 -22.90 -0.68
C PHE A 119 -6.76 -23.02 -0.78
N ARG A 120 -7.32 -22.91 -1.99
CA ARG A 120 -8.76 -23.03 -2.24
C ARG A 120 -9.32 -24.42 -1.88
N ARG A 121 -8.61 -25.50 -2.18
CA ARG A 121 -9.04 -26.87 -1.80
C ARG A 121 -8.98 -27.11 -0.30
N GLU A 122 -8.04 -26.46 0.39
CA GLU A 122 -7.86 -26.59 1.84
C GLU A 122 -8.70 -25.60 2.63
N LEU A 123 -9.23 -24.55 2.00
CA LEU A 123 -10.05 -23.50 2.61
C LEU A 123 -11.32 -24.08 3.25
N ARG A 124 -11.55 -23.75 4.51
CA ARG A 124 -12.77 -24.15 5.23
C ARG A 124 -13.52 -22.92 5.73
N ILE A 125 -14.70 -22.66 5.18
CA ILE A 125 -15.60 -21.64 5.70
C ILE A 125 -16.50 -22.30 6.74
N LEU A 126 -16.32 -21.93 8.01
CA LEU A 126 -17.17 -22.41 9.10
C LEU A 126 -18.47 -21.60 9.14
N ALA A 127 -19.54 -22.17 9.68
CA ALA A 127 -20.79 -21.43 9.92
C ALA A 127 -20.55 -20.22 10.85
N PRO A 128 -21.20 -19.07 10.64
CA PRO A 128 -21.10 -17.93 11.56
C PRO A 128 -21.63 -18.29 12.96
N PRO A 129 -21.30 -17.49 14.01
CA PRO A 129 -21.99 -17.59 15.28
C PRO A 129 -23.50 -17.49 15.12
N ALA A 130 -24.23 -18.17 16.00
CA ALA A 130 -25.69 -18.04 16.06
C ALA A 130 -26.05 -16.55 16.23
N CYS A 131 -26.74 -16.00 15.23
CA CYS A 131 -27.21 -14.62 15.26
C CYS A 131 -28.67 -14.63 15.71
N GLU A 132 -29.01 -13.91 16.78
CA GLU A 132 -30.42 -13.70 17.16
C GLU A 132 -31.20 -12.98 16.06
N ARG A 133 -30.51 -12.16 15.25
CA ARG A 133 -30.99 -11.59 13.98
C ARG A 133 -30.63 -12.51 12.81
N LEU A 134 -31.27 -13.67 12.71
CA LEU A 134 -31.50 -14.28 11.40
C LEU A 134 -32.63 -13.45 10.77
N ILE A 135 -32.27 -12.55 9.86
CA ILE A 135 -33.25 -11.63 9.28
C ILE A 135 -34.00 -12.41 8.22
N ASP A 136 -35.24 -12.76 8.54
CA ASP A 136 -36.10 -13.58 7.70
C ASP A 136 -36.60 -12.87 6.44
N ASP A 137 -36.21 -11.62 6.10
CA ASP A 137 -36.65 -10.89 4.88
C ASP A 137 -35.45 -10.32 4.08
N ILE A 138 -34.76 -11.21 3.36
CA ILE A 138 -33.71 -10.83 2.41
C ILE A 138 -34.28 -10.88 0.99
N LEU A 139 -34.31 -9.73 0.32
CA LEU A 139 -34.53 -9.62 -1.12
C LEU A 139 -33.19 -9.78 -1.86
N VAL A 140 -33.09 -10.78 -2.71
CA VAL A 140 -31.90 -10.99 -3.55
C VAL A 140 -32.16 -10.44 -4.94
N ILE A 141 -31.28 -9.56 -5.39
CA ILE A 141 -31.29 -8.97 -6.72
C ILE A 141 -30.09 -9.49 -7.49
N VAL A 142 -30.37 -10.39 -8.43
CA VAL A 142 -29.40 -10.98 -9.35
C VAL A 142 -29.30 -10.08 -10.58
N ASP A 143 -28.21 -9.33 -10.69
CA ASP A 143 -27.91 -8.48 -11.82
C ASP A 143 -27.39 -9.33 -12.99
N ALA A 144 -28.25 -9.55 -13.98
CA ALA A 144 -27.97 -10.26 -15.22
C ALA A 144 -27.81 -9.31 -16.43
N SER A 145 -27.78 -7.99 -16.21
CA SER A 145 -27.74 -6.98 -17.28
C SER A 145 -26.52 -7.07 -18.20
N ALA A 146 -25.43 -7.68 -17.73
CA ALA A 146 -24.16 -7.82 -18.46
C ALA A 146 -23.76 -9.29 -18.70
N CYS A 147 -24.67 -10.26 -18.58
CA CYS A 147 -24.32 -11.68 -18.63
C CYS A 147 -25.25 -12.52 -19.54
N ALA A 148 -24.74 -13.62 -20.11
CA ALA A 148 -25.54 -14.56 -20.90
C ALA A 148 -26.57 -15.30 -20.02
N SER A 149 -27.73 -15.67 -20.59
CA SER A 149 -28.87 -16.29 -19.88
C SER A 149 -28.49 -17.48 -18.99
N ASP A 150 -27.54 -18.30 -19.43
CA ASP A 150 -27.17 -19.57 -18.80
C ASP A 150 -26.35 -19.38 -17.51
N THR A 151 -25.80 -18.18 -17.27
CA THR A 151 -25.02 -17.85 -16.06
C THR A 151 -25.89 -17.56 -14.84
N THR A 152 -27.16 -17.18 -15.04
CA THR A 152 -28.10 -16.89 -13.97
C THR A 152 -28.39 -18.12 -13.12
N GLU A 153 -28.56 -19.28 -13.75
CA GLU A 153 -28.92 -20.52 -13.05
C GLU A 153 -27.82 -20.98 -12.09
N ILE A 154 -26.55 -20.68 -12.37
CA ILE A 154 -25.43 -20.94 -11.44
C ILE A 154 -25.65 -20.20 -10.12
N THR A 155 -25.96 -18.90 -10.21
CA THR A 155 -26.24 -18.07 -9.03
C THR A 155 -27.49 -18.56 -8.29
N LEU A 156 -28.58 -18.83 -9.01
CA LEU A 156 -29.82 -19.35 -8.42
C LEU A 156 -29.61 -20.71 -7.72
N ALA A 157 -28.84 -21.62 -8.31
CA ALA A 157 -28.52 -22.90 -7.70
C ALA A 157 -27.74 -22.74 -6.39
N SER A 158 -26.77 -21.81 -6.35
CA SER A 158 -26.02 -21.52 -5.12
C SER A 158 -26.91 -20.93 -4.02
N LEU A 159 -27.85 -20.03 -4.38
CA LEU A 159 -28.82 -19.46 -3.44
C LEU A 159 -29.74 -20.53 -2.83
N ARG A 160 -30.17 -21.53 -3.62
CA ARG A 160 -30.98 -22.66 -3.11
C ARG A 160 -30.20 -23.55 -2.13
N GLN A 161 -28.87 -23.53 -2.18
CA GLN A 161 -28.00 -24.29 -1.28
C GLN A 161 -27.57 -23.51 -0.03
N SER A 162 -27.87 -22.20 0.05
CA SER A 162 -27.49 -21.37 1.18
C SER A 162 -28.12 -21.85 2.48
N ALA A 163 -27.37 -21.72 3.59
CA ALA A 163 -27.85 -22.05 4.93
C ALA A 163 -28.96 -21.09 5.41
N VAL A 164 -28.97 -19.85 4.90
CA VAL A 164 -30.02 -18.86 5.16
C VAL A 164 -30.88 -18.75 3.90
N ARG A 165 -32.20 -18.85 4.07
CA ARG A 165 -33.13 -18.80 2.95
C ARG A 165 -33.43 -17.34 2.58
N ALA A 166 -33.23 -16.99 1.32
CA ALA A 166 -33.79 -15.75 0.77
C ALA A 166 -35.31 -15.88 0.58
N GLU A 167 -36.08 -14.86 0.95
CA GLU A 167 -37.55 -14.88 0.75
C GLU A 167 -37.92 -14.62 -0.70
N ARG A 168 -37.23 -13.66 -1.32
CA ARG A 168 -37.53 -13.17 -2.65
C ARG A 168 -36.25 -13.11 -3.45
N VAL A 169 -36.29 -13.65 -4.67
CA VAL A 169 -35.17 -13.60 -5.61
C VAL A 169 -35.67 -13.02 -6.92
N ILE A 170 -34.99 -11.99 -7.40
CA ILE A 170 -35.33 -11.28 -8.63
C ILE A 170 -34.12 -11.28 -9.53
N VAL A 171 -34.32 -11.80 -10.73
CA VAL A 171 -33.34 -11.71 -11.81
C VAL A 171 -33.66 -10.48 -12.63
N TRP A 172 -32.69 -9.61 -12.78
CA TRP A 172 -32.83 -8.36 -13.50
C TRP A 172 -31.92 -8.35 -14.74
N SER A 173 -32.53 -8.31 -15.93
CA SER A 173 -31.84 -8.33 -17.23
C SER A 173 -32.15 -7.15 -18.15
N ASP A 174 -33.08 -6.26 -17.77
CA ASP A 174 -33.60 -5.16 -18.59
C ASP A 174 -32.94 -3.81 -18.24
N GLU A 175 -33.15 -2.74 -19.02
CA GLU A 175 -32.58 -1.41 -18.72
C GLU A 175 -33.14 -0.76 -17.43
N ALA A 176 -34.35 -1.13 -16.98
CA ALA A 176 -35.01 -0.51 -15.84
C ALA A 176 -34.88 -1.38 -14.57
N GLU A 177 -34.16 -0.87 -13.56
CA GLU A 177 -33.99 -1.51 -12.25
C GLU A 177 -35.33 -1.80 -11.51
N PRO A 178 -35.47 -2.97 -10.86
CA PRO A 178 -36.68 -3.34 -10.11
C PRO A 178 -36.86 -2.45 -8.87
N PRO A 179 -38.09 -2.23 -8.37
CA PRO A 179 -38.29 -1.49 -7.12
C PRO A 179 -37.79 -2.30 -5.91
N LEU A 180 -37.58 -1.65 -4.77
CA LEU A 180 -37.16 -2.30 -3.52
C LEU A 180 -38.31 -2.81 -2.64
N TRP A 181 -39.56 -2.45 -2.96
CA TRP A 181 -40.75 -2.73 -2.14
C TRP A 181 -40.55 -2.36 -0.65
N ASP A 182 -40.95 -3.26 0.24
CA ASP A 182 -40.85 -3.21 1.70
C ASP A 182 -39.64 -3.97 2.25
N ALA A 183 -38.74 -4.46 1.38
CA ALA A 183 -37.60 -5.26 1.78
C ALA A 183 -36.73 -4.50 2.78
N THR A 184 -36.41 -5.17 3.90
CA THR A 184 -35.50 -4.61 4.90
C THR A 184 -34.05 -4.78 4.48
N LEU A 185 -33.67 -5.98 4.05
CA LEU A 185 -32.34 -6.27 3.55
C LEU A 185 -32.35 -6.62 2.07
N VAL A 186 -31.33 -6.14 1.37
CA VAL A 186 -31.14 -6.40 -0.05
C VAL A 186 -29.75 -6.96 -0.29
N LEU A 187 -29.67 -8.15 -0.89
CA LEU A 187 -28.44 -8.70 -1.44
C LEU A 187 -28.34 -8.33 -2.91
N MET A 188 -27.34 -7.55 -3.29
CA MET A 188 -26.96 -7.36 -4.69
C MET A 188 -25.86 -8.35 -5.06
N ILE A 189 -26.09 -9.10 -6.14
CA ILE A 189 -25.15 -10.11 -6.65
C ILE A 189 -25.17 -10.13 -8.18
N GLN A 190 -24.02 -10.30 -8.80
CA GLN A 190 -23.93 -10.44 -10.26
C GLN A 190 -24.24 -11.88 -10.68
N ALA A 191 -25.00 -12.06 -11.77
CA ALA A 191 -25.21 -13.36 -12.41
C ALA A 191 -23.87 -14.03 -12.76
N GLY A 192 -23.81 -15.36 -12.67
CA GLY A 192 -22.57 -16.13 -12.82
C GLY A 192 -21.69 -16.18 -11.56
N THR A 193 -22.18 -15.66 -10.43
CA THR A 193 -21.52 -15.77 -9.12
C THR A 193 -22.12 -16.94 -8.34
N THR A 194 -21.27 -17.83 -7.83
CA THR A 194 -21.63 -18.85 -6.84
C THR A 194 -21.40 -18.29 -5.45
N LEU A 195 -22.42 -18.29 -4.59
CA LEU A 195 -22.25 -17.97 -3.17
C LEU A 195 -21.84 -19.19 -2.37
N ASP A 196 -20.96 -18.99 -1.40
CA ASP A 196 -20.73 -19.98 -0.35
C ASP A 196 -22.03 -20.19 0.46
N ARG A 197 -22.22 -21.43 0.93
CA ARG A 197 -23.40 -21.82 1.71
C ARG A 197 -23.62 -20.91 2.93
N GLU A 198 -22.54 -20.49 3.59
CA GLU A 198 -22.59 -19.70 4.82
C GLU A 198 -22.56 -18.17 4.56
N ALA A 199 -22.49 -17.73 3.30
CA ALA A 199 -22.30 -16.34 2.92
C ALA A 199 -23.34 -15.38 3.51
N LEU A 200 -24.63 -15.66 3.30
CA LEU A 200 -25.72 -14.84 3.84
C LEU A 200 -25.70 -14.78 5.37
N GLY A 201 -25.32 -15.87 6.03
CA GLY A 201 -25.19 -15.93 7.48
C GLY A 201 -24.07 -15.01 7.98
N TRP A 202 -22.89 -15.08 7.36
CA TRP A 202 -21.75 -14.23 7.71
C TRP A 202 -22.00 -12.75 7.45
N LEU A 203 -22.59 -12.40 6.30
CA LEU A 203 -22.95 -11.01 5.99
C LEU A 203 -23.97 -10.46 6.98
N SER A 204 -24.99 -11.25 7.33
CA SER A 204 -25.98 -10.87 8.34
C SER A 204 -25.36 -10.71 9.74
N HIS A 205 -24.48 -11.63 10.12
CA HIS A 205 -23.73 -11.56 11.37
C HIS A 205 -22.88 -10.27 11.43
N ALA A 206 -22.19 -9.92 10.34
CA ALA A 206 -21.41 -8.70 10.26
C ALA A 206 -22.26 -7.44 10.46
N LEU A 207 -23.42 -7.34 9.81
CA LEU A 207 -24.37 -6.24 10.04
C LEU A 207 -24.83 -6.19 11.50
N ALA A 208 -25.15 -7.34 12.10
CA ALA A 208 -25.63 -7.43 13.47
C ALA A 208 -24.58 -7.00 14.51
N VAL A 209 -23.33 -7.43 14.34
CA VAL A 209 -22.23 -7.14 15.27
C VAL A 209 -21.76 -5.69 15.16
N THR A 210 -21.68 -5.17 13.93
CA THR A 210 -21.08 -3.84 13.69
C THR A 210 -22.10 -2.71 13.69
N GLY A 211 -23.38 -3.01 13.47
CA GLY A 211 -24.39 -2.00 13.17
C GLY A 211 -24.17 -1.28 11.84
N ALA A 212 -23.30 -1.82 10.98
CA ALA A 212 -23.08 -1.30 9.63
C ALA A 212 -24.37 -1.34 8.80
N VAL A 213 -24.46 -0.44 7.82
CA VAL A 213 -25.60 -0.40 6.89
C VAL A 213 -25.41 -1.33 5.70
N ALA A 214 -24.18 -1.81 5.48
CA ALA A 214 -23.86 -2.78 4.45
C ALA A 214 -22.69 -3.67 4.87
N ALA A 215 -22.62 -4.86 4.28
CA ALA A 215 -21.54 -5.82 4.47
C ALA A 215 -21.20 -6.51 3.15
N TYR A 216 -19.92 -6.78 2.92
CA TYR A 216 -19.45 -7.60 1.82
C TYR A 216 -18.38 -8.58 2.29
N GLY A 217 -18.18 -9.64 1.51
CA GLY A 217 -17.10 -10.63 1.70
C GLY A 217 -16.05 -10.55 0.60
N ASP A 218 -14.96 -11.30 0.78
CA ASP A 218 -13.99 -11.54 -0.26
C ASP A 218 -14.56 -12.42 -1.37
N ASP A 219 -14.00 -12.29 -2.57
CA ASP A 219 -14.41 -13.09 -3.73
C ASP A 219 -13.23 -13.58 -4.57
N ASP A 220 -13.47 -14.59 -5.39
CA ASP A 220 -12.47 -15.19 -6.27
C ASP A 220 -12.99 -15.39 -7.71
N LEU A 221 -12.12 -15.89 -8.60
CA LEU A 221 -12.46 -16.23 -9.98
C LEU A 221 -12.31 -17.72 -10.21
N VAL A 222 -13.41 -18.42 -10.43
CA VAL A 222 -13.33 -19.81 -10.89
C VAL A 222 -13.19 -19.81 -12.40
N VAL A 223 -12.00 -20.17 -12.87
CA VAL A 223 -11.75 -20.53 -14.27
C VAL A 223 -11.60 -22.05 -14.30
N ASP A 224 -12.14 -22.72 -15.34
CA ASP A 224 -11.98 -24.17 -15.52
C ASP A 224 -10.52 -24.60 -15.25
N GLU A 225 -10.33 -25.80 -14.69
CA GLU A 225 -9.17 -26.32 -13.92
C GLU A 225 -7.75 -26.09 -14.49
N ASP A 226 -7.63 -25.58 -15.73
CA ASP A 226 -6.41 -25.51 -16.54
C ASP A 226 -5.68 -24.14 -16.56
N ARG A 227 -6.18 -23.09 -15.90
CA ARG A 227 -5.49 -21.78 -15.85
C ARG A 227 -4.94 -21.45 -14.46
N THR A 228 -3.78 -22.03 -14.13
CA THR A 228 -2.92 -21.59 -13.03
C THR A 228 -2.44 -20.14 -13.25
N VAL A 229 -2.17 -19.41 -12.15
CA VAL A 229 -1.47 -18.11 -12.11
C VAL A 229 -0.30 -18.10 -13.10
N GLU A 230 -0.50 -17.53 -14.30
CA GLU A 230 0.48 -17.61 -15.38
C GLU A 230 1.78 -16.88 -14.95
N GLY A 231 2.86 -17.64 -14.77
CA GLY A 231 4.18 -17.09 -14.40
C GLY A 231 4.27 -16.48 -13.00
N GLY A 232 3.41 -16.87 -12.06
CA GLY A 232 3.44 -16.36 -10.68
C GLY A 232 2.96 -14.91 -10.52
N ARG A 233 2.37 -14.32 -11.57
CA ARG A 233 1.73 -13.01 -11.50
C ARG A 233 0.32 -13.16 -10.96
N VAL A 234 0.07 -12.68 -9.74
CA VAL A 234 -1.23 -12.74 -9.06
C VAL A 234 -2.21 -11.78 -9.76
N TRP A 235 -2.76 -12.19 -10.90
CA TRP A 235 -3.82 -11.44 -11.58
C TRP A 235 -5.18 -11.90 -11.06
N PHE A 236 -5.74 -11.08 -10.16
CA PHE A 236 -7.15 -11.05 -9.75
C PHE A 236 -7.77 -12.28 -9.07
N ASP A 237 -6.99 -13.26 -8.62
CA ASP A 237 -7.49 -14.29 -7.70
C ASP A 237 -6.41 -14.69 -6.67
N PRO A 238 -6.68 -14.60 -5.35
CA PRO A 238 -7.89 -14.13 -4.65
C PRO A 238 -8.08 -12.62 -4.63
N ALA A 239 -9.33 -12.15 -4.73
CA ALA A 239 -9.70 -10.76 -4.48
C ALA A 239 -9.95 -10.56 -2.98
N PHE A 240 -8.84 -10.56 -2.24
CA PHE A 240 -8.83 -10.22 -0.82
C PHE A 240 -8.90 -8.71 -0.63
N HIS A 241 -10.11 -8.22 -0.34
CA HIS A 241 -10.40 -6.82 -0.11
C HIS A 241 -9.81 -6.35 1.23
N ALA A 242 -9.49 -5.06 1.29
CA ALA A 242 -9.10 -4.39 2.51
C ALA A 242 -10.32 -4.03 3.37
N ALA A 243 -10.08 -3.48 4.57
CA ALA A 243 -11.14 -2.86 5.35
C ALA A 243 -11.78 -1.70 4.54
N PRO A 244 -13.11 -1.52 4.60
CA PRO A 244 -13.79 -0.52 3.79
C PRO A 244 -13.30 0.89 4.12
N HIS A 245 -13.09 1.70 3.09
CA HIS A 245 -12.73 3.11 3.23
C HIS A 245 -13.51 3.94 2.21
N PRO A 246 -14.04 5.12 2.58
CA PRO A 246 -14.81 5.96 1.67
C PRO A 246 -14.10 6.27 0.35
N PHE A 247 -12.79 6.53 0.40
CA PHE A 247 -11.96 6.75 -0.81
C PHE A 247 -11.88 5.52 -1.73
N ASP A 248 -11.93 4.30 -1.17
CA ASP A 248 -11.84 3.06 -1.95
C ASP A 248 -13.16 2.67 -2.61
N LEU A 249 -14.30 2.87 -1.94
CA LEU A 249 -15.61 2.41 -2.41
C LEU A 249 -16.01 3.00 -3.78
N GLY A 250 -15.47 4.16 -4.16
CA GLY A 250 -15.66 4.77 -5.48
C GLY A 250 -14.56 4.48 -6.51
N SER A 251 -13.51 3.76 -6.13
CA SER A 251 -12.32 3.57 -6.96
C SER A 251 -11.80 2.12 -6.98
N THR A 252 -12.45 1.15 -6.34
CA THR A 252 -11.98 -0.25 -6.28
C THR A 252 -11.80 -0.85 -7.68
N PRO A 253 -10.68 -1.54 -7.97
CA PRO A 253 -10.43 -2.11 -9.30
C PRO A 253 -11.29 -3.36 -9.54
N ARG A 254 -11.85 -3.93 -8.48
CA ARG A 254 -12.84 -5.00 -8.52
C ARG A 254 -13.87 -4.75 -7.44
N VAL A 255 -15.11 -4.52 -7.85
CA VAL A 255 -16.27 -4.40 -6.94
C VAL A 255 -16.49 -5.77 -6.28
N PRO A 256 -16.88 -5.85 -4.99
CA PRO A 256 -17.25 -7.11 -4.35
C PRO A 256 -18.33 -7.88 -5.14
N ALA A 257 -18.26 -9.21 -5.14
CA ALA A 257 -19.21 -10.07 -5.86
C ALA A 257 -20.64 -10.03 -5.32
N ALA A 258 -20.76 -9.84 -4.02
CA ALA A 258 -22.02 -9.81 -3.32
C ALA A 258 -21.94 -8.78 -2.19
N ILE A 259 -22.96 -7.93 -2.09
CA ILE A 259 -23.07 -6.91 -1.04
C ILE A 259 -24.48 -6.98 -0.45
N LEU A 260 -24.57 -7.18 0.85
CA LEU A 260 -25.81 -7.14 1.62
C LEU A 260 -25.95 -5.77 2.27
N PHE A 261 -27.08 -5.10 2.12
CA PHE A 261 -27.31 -3.78 2.73
C PHE A 261 -28.73 -3.59 3.26
N ASP A 262 -28.88 -2.69 4.23
CA ASP A 262 -30.16 -2.25 4.78
C ASP A 262 -30.79 -1.20 3.85
N ALA A 263 -31.87 -1.57 3.17
CA ALA A 263 -32.56 -0.68 2.23
C ALA A 263 -33.27 0.50 2.90
N ARG A 264 -33.40 0.49 4.23
CA ARG A 264 -33.97 1.58 5.02
C ARG A 264 -32.94 2.65 5.38
N ALA A 265 -31.64 2.33 5.27
CA ALA A 265 -30.55 3.26 5.54
C ALA A 265 -30.38 4.27 4.40
N ARG A 266 -31.31 5.23 4.29
CA ARG A 266 -31.32 6.26 3.24
C ARG A 266 -31.92 7.58 3.74
N PRO A 267 -31.49 8.74 3.20
CA PRO A 267 -31.96 10.04 3.67
C PRO A 267 -33.44 10.36 3.35
N GLY A 268 -34.11 9.60 2.48
CA GLY A 268 -35.54 9.77 2.19
C GLY A 268 -36.16 8.67 1.31
N PRO A 269 -37.50 8.51 1.31
CA PRO A 269 -38.20 7.41 0.63
C PRO A 269 -38.31 7.54 -0.90
N THR A 270 -38.11 8.74 -1.48
CA THR A 270 -38.38 9.04 -2.91
C THR A 270 -37.14 9.05 -3.82
N GLU A 271 -35.93 9.27 -3.29
CA GLU A 271 -34.71 9.42 -4.12
C GLU A 271 -34.00 8.08 -4.42
N ALA A 272 -34.40 6.99 -3.77
CA ALA A 272 -33.71 5.69 -3.84
C ALA A 272 -34.67 4.49 -3.98
N ALA A 273 -35.61 4.56 -4.93
CA ALA A 273 -36.55 3.47 -5.20
C ALA A 273 -35.90 2.24 -5.89
N LYS A 274 -34.68 2.42 -6.41
CA LYS A 274 -33.94 1.42 -7.21
C LYS A 274 -32.71 0.89 -6.45
N PRO A 275 -32.26 -0.37 -6.68
CA PRO A 275 -31.25 -1.04 -5.88
C PRO A 275 -29.88 -0.36 -5.89
N ARG A 276 -29.37 0.06 -7.06
CA ARG A 276 -28.06 0.72 -7.12
C ARG A 276 -28.08 2.07 -6.41
N SER A 277 -29.13 2.87 -6.64
CA SER A 277 -29.30 4.15 -5.95
C SER A 277 -29.40 4.00 -4.44
N ALA A 278 -30.09 2.96 -3.95
CA ALA A 278 -30.20 2.68 -2.52
C ALA A 278 -28.90 2.18 -1.91
N LEU A 279 -28.15 1.34 -2.62
CA LEU A 279 -26.82 0.91 -2.20
C LEU A 279 -25.88 2.11 -2.04
N MET A 280 -25.85 3.01 -3.03
CA MET A 280 -25.04 4.22 -2.97
C MET A 280 -25.50 5.18 -1.85
N ALA A 281 -26.82 5.33 -1.66
CA ALA A 281 -27.36 6.13 -0.57
C ALA A 281 -26.98 5.55 0.80
N ALA A 282 -27.04 4.22 0.97
CA ALA A 282 -26.62 3.54 2.20
C ALA A 282 -25.13 3.81 2.50
N PHE A 283 -24.26 3.68 1.50
CA PHE A 283 -22.83 4.00 1.66
C PHE A 283 -22.57 5.46 2.06
N GLY A 284 -23.48 6.38 1.71
CA GLY A 284 -23.38 7.79 2.08
C GLY A 284 -23.79 8.11 3.52
N VAL A 285 -24.59 7.26 4.18
CA VAL A 285 -25.17 7.56 5.51
C VAL A 285 -24.69 6.64 6.63
N GLY A 286 -23.98 5.56 6.32
CA GLY A 286 -23.50 4.62 7.32
C GLY A 286 -22.17 3.97 6.98
N SER A 287 -21.67 3.13 7.91
CA SER A 287 -20.45 2.37 7.72
C SER A 287 -20.71 1.07 6.95
N VAL A 288 -19.66 0.58 6.30
CA VAL A 288 -19.66 -0.72 5.62
C VAL A 288 -18.78 -1.68 6.42
N ALA A 289 -19.26 -2.90 6.63
CA ALA A 289 -18.51 -3.98 7.25
C ALA A 289 -17.86 -4.88 6.18
N HIS A 290 -16.73 -5.48 6.54
CA HIS A 290 -16.02 -6.44 5.69
C HIS A 290 -15.86 -7.77 6.41
N VAL A 291 -16.28 -8.84 5.76
CA VAL A 291 -16.05 -10.23 6.19
C VAL A 291 -14.84 -10.77 5.42
N PRO A 292 -13.70 -11.04 6.09
CA PRO A 292 -12.47 -11.45 5.43
C PRO A 292 -12.50 -12.96 5.14
N LEU A 293 -13.49 -13.39 4.35
CA LEU A 293 -13.73 -14.77 3.93
C LEU A 293 -14.13 -14.76 2.45
N LEU A 294 -13.67 -15.75 1.69
CA LEU A 294 -14.09 -15.96 0.28
C LEU A 294 -15.53 -16.47 0.21
N LEU A 295 -16.50 -15.56 0.38
CA LEU A 295 -17.93 -15.87 0.43
C LEU A 295 -18.56 -16.01 -0.96
N ALA A 296 -17.82 -15.69 -2.02
CA ALA A 296 -18.34 -15.72 -3.38
C ALA A 296 -17.26 -16.09 -4.40
N ALA A 297 -17.70 -16.75 -5.47
CA ALA A 297 -16.85 -17.22 -6.53
C ALA A 297 -17.46 -16.87 -7.89
N ARG A 298 -16.79 -16.03 -8.68
CA ARG A 298 -17.32 -15.59 -9.98
C ARG A 298 -16.83 -16.51 -11.09
N ARG A 299 -17.73 -17.01 -11.92
CA ARG A 299 -17.33 -17.77 -13.12
C ARG A 299 -17.02 -16.80 -14.26
N VAL A 300 -15.78 -16.81 -14.75
CA VAL A 300 -15.39 -15.97 -15.88
C VAL A 300 -15.80 -16.65 -17.18
N MET A 301 -16.60 -15.99 -18.02
CA MET A 301 -16.79 -16.42 -19.42
C MET A 301 -16.07 -15.52 -20.44
N GLU A 302 -15.72 -14.28 -20.11
CA GLU A 302 -14.85 -13.44 -20.93
C GLU A 302 -13.98 -12.53 -20.07
N ARG A 303 -12.72 -12.34 -20.51
CA ARG A 303 -11.74 -11.48 -19.85
C ARG A 303 -12.18 -10.02 -19.97
N ALA A 304 -12.92 -9.51 -18.99
CA ALA A 304 -12.98 -8.08 -18.80
C ALA A 304 -11.57 -7.64 -18.36
N THR A 305 -10.85 -6.97 -19.25
CA THR A 305 -9.66 -6.21 -18.84
C THR A 305 -10.16 -5.22 -17.79
N PRO A 306 -9.64 -5.23 -16.56
CA PRO A 306 -10.03 -4.20 -15.60
C PRO A 306 -9.64 -2.87 -16.22
N GLU A 307 -10.63 -2.09 -16.65
CA GLU A 307 -10.42 -0.67 -16.86
C GLU A 307 -10.06 -0.14 -15.48
N ILE A 308 -8.81 0.32 -15.32
CA ILE A 308 -8.45 1.10 -14.15
C ILE A 308 -9.36 2.31 -14.20
N LEU A 309 -10.44 2.30 -13.41
CA LEU A 309 -11.31 3.43 -13.26
C LEU A 309 -10.44 4.54 -12.68
N VAL A 310 -10.06 5.49 -13.54
CA VAL A 310 -9.46 6.73 -13.10
C VAL A 310 -10.61 7.48 -12.45
N PRO A 311 -10.62 7.66 -11.11
CA PRO A 311 -11.70 8.40 -10.49
C PRO A 311 -11.76 9.79 -11.12
N ASP A 312 -12.96 10.24 -11.47
CA ASP A 312 -13.21 11.60 -11.93
C ASP A 312 -12.93 12.53 -10.76
N LEU A 313 -11.70 13.04 -10.71
CA LEU A 313 -11.30 13.92 -9.63
C LEU A 313 -11.85 15.31 -9.90
N PRO A 314 -12.28 16.05 -8.86
CA PRO A 314 -12.72 17.42 -9.03
C PRO A 314 -11.63 18.27 -9.69
N GLU A 315 -12.02 19.39 -10.28
CA GLU A 315 -11.06 20.36 -10.78
C GLU A 315 -10.10 20.82 -9.67
N ALA A 316 -8.82 21.02 -10.01
CA ALA A 316 -7.82 21.46 -9.04
C ALA A 316 -8.15 22.86 -8.53
N GLN A 317 -8.37 22.98 -7.22
CA GLN A 317 -8.60 24.27 -6.57
C GLN A 317 -7.37 25.17 -6.64
N ASP A 318 -7.57 26.49 -6.64
CA ASP A 318 -6.48 27.47 -6.75
C ASP A 318 -5.84 27.80 -5.40
N VAL A 319 -5.13 26.84 -4.82
CA VAL A 319 -4.41 26.98 -3.53
C VAL A 319 -2.90 26.82 -3.69
N GLY A 320 -2.14 27.47 -2.80
CA GLY A 320 -0.68 27.47 -2.80
C GLY A 320 -0.09 26.16 -2.28
N ILE A 321 1.04 25.75 -2.85
CA ILE A 321 1.88 24.66 -2.35
C ILE A 321 3.22 25.23 -1.91
N LEU A 322 3.63 24.94 -0.68
CA LEU A 322 4.99 25.13 -0.22
C LEU A 322 5.75 23.80 -0.24
N ALA A 323 6.67 23.65 -1.19
CA ALA A 323 7.63 22.55 -1.22
C ALA A 323 8.82 22.83 -0.29
N ILE A 324 9.06 21.93 0.66
CA ILE A 324 10.14 22.00 1.65
C ILE A 324 11.17 20.93 1.34
N VAL A 325 12.41 21.35 1.10
CA VAL A 325 13.48 20.49 0.60
C VAL A 325 14.71 20.61 1.49
N PRO A 326 14.84 19.77 2.54
CA PRO A 326 16.07 19.68 3.31
C PRO A 326 17.22 19.14 2.44
N THR A 327 18.38 19.75 2.56
CA THR A 327 19.56 19.38 1.77
C THR A 327 20.85 19.54 2.57
N ARG A 328 21.87 18.77 2.18
CA ARG A 328 23.25 18.91 2.62
C ARG A 328 24.13 18.36 1.51
N ASP A 329 24.93 19.24 0.90
CA ASP A 329 25.76 18.92 -0.27
C ASP A 329 24.94 18.41 -1.48
N GLU A 330 25.60 17.81 -2.48
CA GLU A 330 24.97 17.24 -3.69
C GLU A 330 24.16 18.25 -4.54
N GLY A 331 24.74 19.44 -4.78
CA GLY A 331 24.12 20.54 -5.51
C GLY A 331 23.57 20.15 -6.88
N ALA A 332 24.27 19.30 -7.63
CA ALA A 332 23.78 18.79 -8.91
C ALA A 332 22.44 18.03 -8.76
N VAL A 333 22.31 17.19 -7.72
CA VAL A 333 21.09 16.43 -7.43
C VAL A 333 19.94 17.36 -7.04
N LEU A 334 20.23 18.32 -6.15
CA LEU A 334 19.26 19.33 -5.73
C LEU A 334 18.74 20.16 -6.92
N SER A 335 19.62 20.56 -7.84
CA SER A 335 19.22 21.30 -9.05
C SER A 335 18.25 20.49 -9.90
N VAL A 336 18.51 19.19 -10.12
CA VAL A 336 17.60 18.30 -10.87
C VAL A 336 16.23 18.23 -10.21
N MET A 337 16.20 18.10 -8.89
CA MET A 337 14.97 18.01 -8.11
C MET A 337 14.14 19.29 -8.29
N ILE A 338 14.74 20.46 -8.04
CA ILE A 338 14.10 21.78 -8.19
C ILE A 338 13.59 21.97 -9.62
N ASP A 339 14.43 21.73 -10.63
CA ASP A 339 14.06 21.89 -12.03
C ASP A 339 12.87 21.00 -12.40
N SER A 340 12.83 19.76 -11.89
CA SER A 340 11.73 18.83 -12.18
C SER A 340 10.42 19.23 -11.51
N LEU A 341 10.46 19.77 -10.28
CA LEU A 341 9.26 20.29 -9.61
C LEU A 341 8.69 21.49 -10.37
N GLU A 342 9.53 22.46 -10.74
CA GLU A 342 9.08 23.67 -11.42
C GLU A 342 8.62 23.41 -12.86
N SER A 343 9.37 22.60 -13.63
CA SER A 343 9.12 22.44 -15.07
C SER A 343 7.96 21.51 -15.40
N LEU A 344 7.60 20.62 -14.47
CA LEU A 344 6.46 19.70 -14.61
C LEU A 344 5.22 20.16 -13.84
N ALA A 345 5.28 21.29 -13.12
CA ALA A 345 4.11 21.88 -12.49
C ALA A 345 3.18 22.52 -13.54
N ALA A 346 1.88 22.29 -13.42
CA ALA A 346 0.85 22.97 -14.19
C ALA A 346 0.73 24.44 -13.76
N ARG A 347 0.81 24.75 -12.46
CA ARG A 347 0.65 26.10 -11.89
C ARG A 347 1.88 26.50 -11.09
N ARG A 348 2.98 26.75 -11.80
CA ARG A 348 4.27 27.16 -11.19
C ARG A 348 4.15 28.42 -10.32
N ASP A 349 3.24 29.33 -10.66
CA ASP A 349 2.97 30.56 -9.90
C ASP A 349 2.30 30.31 -8.53
N ARG A 350 1.74 29.11 -8.33
CA ARG A 350 1.19 28.63 -7.05
C ARG A 350 2.13 27.68 -6.30
N LEU A 351 3.39 27.60 -6.73
CA LEU A 351 4.41 26.76 -6.12
C LEU A 351 5.51 27.63 -5.49
N GLU A 352 5.61 27.58 -4.18
CA GLU A 352 6.72 28.13 -3.42
C GLU A 352 7.71 27.00 -3.07
N ILE A 353 9.01 27.26 -3.17
CA ILE A 353 10.05 26.30 -2.81
C ILE A 353 10.94 26.89 -1.72
N VAL A 354 11.14 26.11 -0.66
CA VAL A 354 12.07 26.40 0.42
C VAL A 354 13.11 25.29 0.48
N VAL A 355 14.36 25.65 0.23
CA VAL A 355 15.49 24.75 0.45
C VAL A 355 16.05 24.98 1.85
N VAL A 356 16.11 23.93 2.65
CA VAL A 356 16.68 23.98 4.00
C VAL A 356 18.09 23.41 3.96
N ASP A 357 19.08 24.29 3.89
CA ASP A 357 20.50 23.94 3.88
C ASP A 357 20.97 23.56 5.29
N ASN A 358 21.22 22.28 5.52
CA ASN A 358 21.70 21.74 6.79
C ASN A 358 23.23 21.63 6.85
N GLY A 359 23.89 22.78 6.64
CA GLY A 359 25.34 22.92 6.76
C GLY A 359 26.12 22.26 5.62
N SER A 360 25.73 22.55 4.38
CA SER A 360 26.49 22.15 3.19
C SER A 360 27.91 22.73 3.23
N ARG A 361 28.87 21.95 2.72
CA ARG A 361 30.31 22.28 2.64
C ARG A 361 30.86 22.15 1.23
N ASP A 362 30.18 21.41 0.37
CA ASP A 362 30.53 21.26 -1.02
C ASP A 362 30.44 22.60 -1.78
N GLN A 363 31.50 22.94 -2.52
CA GLN A 363 31.62 24.23 -3.22
C GLN A 363 30.57 24.37 -4.33
N GLU A 364 30.24 23.30 -5.04
CA GLU A 364 29.21 23.32 -6.08
C GLU A 364 27.83 23.60 -5.48
N THR A 365 27.51 22.93 -4.37
CA THR A 365 26.26 23.15 -3.62
C THR A 365 26.15 24.58 -3.11
N LEU A 366 27.21 25.11 -2.49
CA LEU A 366 27.23 26.48 -1.99
C LEU A 366 27.05 27.50 -3.12
N ALA A 367 27.68 27.28 -4.27
CA ALA A 367 27.53 28.13 -5.45
C ALA A 367 26.10 28.10 -6.00
N LEU A 368 25.45 26.92 -6.04
CA LEU A 368 24.04 26.78 -6.41
C LEU A 368 23.13 27.54 -5.43
N LEU A 369 23.28 27.33 -4.12
CA LEU A 369 22.44 27.99 -3.12
C LEU A 369 22.56 29.51 -3.20
N GLU A 370 23.77 30.04 -3.40
CA GLU A 370 24.00 31.47 -3.58
C GLU A 370 23.41 32.00 -4.89
N HIS A 371 23.44 31.20 -5.96
CA HIS A 371 22.73 31.54 -7.19
C HIS A 371 21.22 31.64 -6.97
N LEU A 372 20.61 30.65 -6.30
CA LEU A 372 19.18 30.63 -5.98
C LEU A 372 18.76 31.80 -5.10
N ARG A 373 19.57 32.19 -4.10
CA ARG A 373 19.34 33.40 -3.28
C ARG A 373 19.27 34.65 -4.14
N ARG A 374 20.21 34.82 -5.08
CA ARG A 374 20.25 35.99 -5.98
C ARG A 374 19.08 36.04 -6.95
N GLU A 375 18.58 34.89 -7.39
CA GLU A 375 17.38 34.83 -8.22
C GLU A 375 16.10 35.20 -7.46
N GLY A 376 16.08 35.03 -6.14
CA GLY A 376 14.97 35.45 -5.26
C GLY A 376 13.69 34.62 -5.38
N ARG A 377 13.62 33.66 -6.31
CA ARG A 377 12.45 32.79 -6.54
C ARG A 377 12.33 31.63 -5.54
N ILE A 378 13.45 31.17 -4.98
CA ILE A 378 13.51 30.06 -4.03
C ILE A 378 14.07 30.59 -2.72
N ARG A 379 13.36 30.34 -1.62
CA ARG A 379 13.80 30.76 -0.28
C ARG A 379 14.82 29.75 0.25
N ILE A 380 15.97 30.23 0.69
CA ILE A 380 17.00 29.39 1.30
C ILE A 380 17.02 29.62 2.81
N LEU A 381 16.76 28.57 3.59
CA LEU A 381 16.85 28.57 5.05
C LEU A 381 18.11 27.79 5.46
N THR A 382 19.09 28.46 6.07
CA THR A 382 20.31 27.77 6.54
C THR A 382 20.16 27.39 8.01
N VAL A 383 20.37 26.12 8.33
CA VAL A 383 20.28 25.56 9.68
C VAL A 383 21.50 24.69 9.95
N ASP A 384 22.50 25.24 10.63
CA ASP A 384 23.72 24.50 10.99
C ASP A 384 23.56 23.80 12.35
N GLU A 385 22.84 22.68 12.34
CA GLU A 385 22.60 21.84 13.52
C GLU A 385 22.72 20.35 13.15
N PRO A 386 22.83 19.43 14.14
CA PRO A 386 22.78 17.99 13.86
C PRO A 386 21.52 17.60 13.09
N PHE A 387 21.69 16.82 12.02
CA PHE A 387 20.60 16.48 11.11
C PHE A 387 19.40 15.86 11.84
N ASN A 388 18.25 16.52 11.69
CA ASN A 388 16.95 16.08 12.17
C ASN A 388 15.91 16.50 11.11
N TRP A 389 15.49 15.54 10.27
CA TRP A 389 14.60 15.78 9.14
C TRP A 389 13.28 16.40 9.60
N SER A 390 12.68 15.86 10.67
CA SER A 390 11.46 16.38 11.28
C SER A 390 11.61 17.85 11.69
N ARG A 391 12.74 18.19 12.32
CA ARG A 391 13.00 19.55 12.79
C ARG A 391 13.22 20.53 11.64
N LEU A 392 14.00 20.16 10.63
CA LEU A 392 14.24 21.01 9.45
C LEU A 392 12.93 21.33 8.72
N ASN A 393 12.06 20.32 8.58
CA ASN A 393 10.75 20.48 7.97
C ASN A 393 9.81 21.36 8.80
N ASN A 394 9.74 21.14 10.12
CA ASN A 394 8.92 21.98 11.01
C ASN A 394 9.35 23.45 10.96
N LEU A 395 10.67 23.73 10.95
CA LEU A 395 11.18 25.09 10.84
C LEU A 395 10.76 25.77 9.53
N ALA A 396 10.87 25.06 8.41
CA ALA A 396 10.53 25.63 7.11
C ALA A 396 9.03 25.78 6.89
N ALA A 397 8.21 24.92 7.50
CA ALA A 397 6.76 25.03 7.49
C ALA A 397 6.25 26.24 8.30
N ALA A 398 7.03 26.69 9.29
CA ALA A 398 6.74 27.88 10.07
C ALA A 398 6.91 29.16 9.22
N GLY A 399 5.89 30.03 9.25
CA GLY A 399 5.96 31.35 8.62
C GLY A 399 5.74 31.37 7.10
N ALA A 400 4.96 30.44 6.55
CA ALA A 400 4.52 30.47 5.16
C ALA A 400 3.00 30.36 5.05
N GLY A 401 2.40 30.98 4.02
CA GLY A 401 0.94 31.09 3.86
C GLY A 401 0.28 29.97 3.03
N ALA A 402 1.06 29.16 2.33
CA ALA A 402 0.54 28.12 1.44
C ALA A 402 -0.31 27.08 2.18
N GLU A 403 -1.50 26.77 1.66
CA GLU A 403 -2.47 25.85 2.26
C GLU A 403 -2.03 24.39 2.21
N ILE A 404 -1.14 24.04 1.29
CA ILE A 404 -0.54 22.71 1.17
C ILE A 404 0.95 22.79 1.50
N LEU A 405 1.41 21.90 2.37
CA LEU A 405 2.81 21.62 2.62
C LEU A 405 3.23 20.39 1.83
N LEU A 406 4.34 20.46 1.11
CA LEU A 406 4.95 19.32 0.43
C LEU A 406 6.32 19.06 1.03
N PHE A 407 6.46 17.97 1.78
CA PHE A 407 7.77 17.49 2.22
C PHE A 407 8.39 16.64 1.11
N ALA A 408 9.60 16.97 0.69
CA ALA A 408 10.30 16.24 -0.35
C ALA A 408 11.79 16.09 -0.04
N ASN A 409 12.36 14.92 -0.35
CA ASN A 409 13.80 14.74 -0.29
C ASN A 409 14.49 15.46 -1.46
N ASN A 410 15.76 15.83 -1.28
CA ASN A 410 16.53 16.51 -2.34
C ASN A 410 16.96 15.59 -3.50
N ASP A 411 16.82 14.26 -3.35
CA ASP A 411 17.26 13.23 -4.30
C ASP A 411 16.10 12.56 -5.07
N VAL A 412 15.03 13.33 -5.29
CA VAL A 412 13.88 12.93 -6.12
C VAL A 412 13.84 13.69 -7.45
N ARG A 413 13.18 13.10 -8.44
CA ARG A 413 12.89 13.74 -9.73
C ARG A 413 11.47 13.40 -10.16
N MET A 414 10.64 14.43 -10.35
CA MET A 414 9.27 14.25 -10.84
C MET A 414 9.22 13.59 -12.22
N LEU A 415 8.25 12.69 -12.39
CA LEU A 415 7.90 12.08 -13.67
C LEU A 415 6.52 12.54 -14.17
N THR A 416 5.60 12.82 -13.25
CA THR A 416 4.23 13.24 -13.59
C THR A 416 4.21 14.71 -14.03
N GLU A 417 3.73 14.97 -15.25
CA GLU A 417 3.35 16.31 -15.71
C GLU A 417 2.05 16.75 -15.02
N GLY A 418 1.96 18.02 -14.62
CA GLY A 418 0.82 18.57 -13.87
C GLY A 418 0.66 17.98 -12.48
N TRP A 419 1.76 17.55 -11.85
CA TRP A 419 1.75 16.85 -10.57
C TRP A 419 1.11 17.65 -9.43
N ASP A 420 1.24 18.97 -9.46
CA ASP A 420 0.75 19.89 -8.45
C ASP A 420 -0.77 19.98 -8.49
N ASP A 421 -1.36 20.07 -9.68
CA ASP A 421 -2.81 19.98 -9.84
C ASP A 421 -3.30 18.61 -9.41
N ARG A 422 -2.62 17.52 -9.80
CA ARG A 422 -3.03 16.18 -9.36
C ARG A 422 -2.94 16.02 -7.85
N LEU A 423 -1.93 16.58 -7.20
CA LEU A 423 -1.82 16.60 -5.74
C LEU A 423 -2.99 17.35 -5.11
N ARG A 424 -3.35 18.54 -5.61
CA ARG A 424 -4.50 19.32 -5.13
C ARG A 424 -5.81 18.54 -5.28
N GLN A 425 -6.03 17.91 -6.43
CA GLN A 425 -7.23 17.13 -6.71
C GLN A 425 -7.46 15.97 -5.73
N ILE A 426 -6.38 15.32 -5.26
CA ILE A 426 -6.47 14.21 -4.31
C ILE A 426 -6.55 14.74 -2.88
N LEU A 427 -5.61 15.61 -2.50
CA LEU A 427 -5.45 16.09 -1.13
C LEU A 427 -6.63 16.96 -0.67
N LEU A 428 -7.26 17.70 -1.59
CA LEU A 428 -8.37 18.59 -1.27
C LEU A 428 -9.75 17.92 -1.25
N GLN A 429 -9.82 16.61 -1.50
CA GLN A 429 -11.03 15.84 -1.26
C GLN A 429 -11.42 15.86 0.22
N PRO A 430 -12.73 15.86 0.55
CA PRO A 430 -13.19 15.79 1.93
C PRO A 430 -12.58 14.61 2.67
N GLY A 431 -12.06 14.85 3.88
CA GLY A 431 -11.48 13.82 4.74
C GLY A 431 -10.05 13.38 4.40
N VAL A 432 -9.44 13.84 3.30
CA VAL A 432 -8.03 13.50 2.97
C VAL A 432 -7.07 14.49 3.62
N GLY A 433 -6.15 14.02 4.46
CA GLY A 433 -5.16 14.88 5.16
C GLY A 433 -3.74 14.77 4.61
N VAL A 434 -3.37 13.63 4.03
CA VAL A 434 -2.03 13.35 3.51
C VAL A 434 -2.10 12.59 2.18
N VAL A 435 -1.22 12.94 1.25
CA VAL A 435 -1.01 12.22 -0.02
C VAL A 435 0.46 11.91 -0.20
N GLY A 436 0.80 10.65 -0.48
CA GLY A 436 2.15 10.23 -0.87
C GLY A 436 2.20 9.70 -2.29
N ALA A 437 3.31 9.94 -2.99
CA ALA A 437 3.49 9.54 -4.39
C ALA A 437 4.10 8.12 -4.53
N ARG A 438 3.94 7.54 -5.72
CA ARG A 438 4.69 6.35 -6.15
C ARG A 438 6.15 6.68 -6.39
N LEU A 439 7.03 6.00 -5.66
CA LEU A 439 8.47 6.10 -5.87
C LEU A 439 8.95 4.93 -6.73
N VAL A 440 9.76 5.22 -7.73
CA VAL A 440 10.48 4.22 -8.52
C VAL A 440 11.98 4.44 -8.43
N TYR A 441 12.73 3.35 -8.50
CA TYR A 441 14.17 3.40 -8.68
C TYR A 441 14.53 3.85 -10.11
N PRO A 442 15.76 4.35 -10.36
CA PRO A 442 16.26 4.60 -11.71
C PRO A 442 16.25 3.36 -12.62
N SER A 443 16.16 2.16 -12.05
CA SER A 443 16.01 0.91 -12.79
C SER A 443 14.59 0.70 -13.35
N GLY A 444 13.64 1.56 -13.02
CA GLY A 444 12.22 1.38 -13.35
C GLY A 444 11.49 0.38 -12.45
N ARG A 445 12.13 -0.10 -11.37
CA ARG A 445 11.46 -0.95 -10.37
C ARG A 445 10.77 -0.08 -9.33
N VAL A 446 9.65 -0.55 -8.81
CA VAL A 446 8.92 0.12 -7.73
C VAL A 446 9.78 0.14 -6.47
N GLN A 447 9.86 1.29 -5.83
CA GLN A 447 10.49 1.48 -4.52
C GLN A 447 9.44 1.64 -3.43
N HIS A 448 8.36 2.36 -3.71
CA HIS A 448 7.29 2.59 -2.76
C HIS A 448 5.95 2.73 -3.48
N ALA A 449 4.99 1.93 -3.05
CA ALA A 449 3.61 1.98 -3.46
C ALA A 449 2.65 2.07 -2.25
N GLY A 450 3.02 2.90 -1.27
CA GLY A 450 2.45 2.91 0.09
C GLY A 450 3.32 2.17 1.11
N MET A 451 3.03 2.35 2.40
CA MET A 451 3.64 1.57 3.48
C MET A 451 2.71 0.45 3.92
N ALA A 452 3.27 -0.74 4.14
CA ALA A 452 2.61 -1.82 4.84
C ALA A 452 3.08 -1.87 6.30
N LEU A 453 2.14 -1.81 7.24
CA LEU A 453 2.43 -1.93 8.67
C LEU A 453 2.44 -3.39 9.12
N GLY A 454 3.13 -3.66 10.22
CA GLY A 454 3.20 -5.01 10.81
C GLY A 454 3.66 -6.10 9.85
N ALA A 455 4.45 -5.74 8.85
CA ALA A 455 5.11 -6.72 8.00
C ALA A 455 6.38 -7.23 8.69
N LEU A 456 7.03 -8.27 8.16
CA LEU A 456 8.41 -8.66 8.53
C LEU A 456 8.73 -8.58 10.04
N ASN A 457 8.05 -9.39 10.86
CA ASN A 457 8.18 -9.37 12.33
C ASN A 457 7.75 -8.03 12.97
N GLY A 458 6.65 -7.45 12.49
CA GLY A 458 6.05 -6.22 13.02
C GLY A 458 6.62 -4.92 12.43
N ARG A 459 7.67 -4.96 11.61
CA ARG A 459 8.30 -3.78 11.02
C ARG A 459 7.48 -3.20 9.86
N PRO A 460 7.48 -1.87 9.68
CA PRO A 460 6.92 -1.24 8.50
C PRO A 460 7.81 -1.47 7.29
N VAL A 461 7.21 -1.63 6.11
CA VAL A 461 7.93 -1.80 4.84
C VAL A 461 7.25 -1.06 3.70
N HIS A 462 8.01 -0.75 2.66
CA HIS A 462 7.46 -0.19 1.43
C HIS A 462 6.76 -1.29 0.61
N GLU A 463 5.53 -1.01 0.17
CA GLU A 463 4.83 -1.89 -0.75
C GLU A 463 5.41 -1.86 -2.15
N GLY A 464 5.30 -3.00 -2.86
CA GLY A 464 5.79 -3.14 -4.23
C GLY A 464 7.32 -3.08 -4.36
N LEU A 465 8.08 -3.14 -3.27
CA LEU A 465 9.53 -3.00 -3.29
C LEU A 465 10.19 -4.02 -4.25
N GLY A 466 10.80 -3.52 -5.32
CA GLY A 466 11.39 -4.32 -6.39
C GLY A 466 10.40 -4.89 -7.41
N ALA A 467 9.10 -4.61 -7.33
CA ALA A 467 8.18 -5.00 -8.38
C ALA A 467 8.54 -4.29 -9.70
N SER A 468 8.16 -4.90 -10.84
CA SER A 468 8.26 -4.22 -12.14
C SER A 468 7.33 -3.01 -12.16
N CYS A 469 7.66 -1.94 -12.91
CA CYS A 469 6.77 -0.77 -13.01
C CYS A 469 5.39 -1.10 -13.61
N GLY A 470 5.31 -2.13 -14.46
CA GLY A 470 4.04 -2.59 -15.03
C GLY A 470 3.27 -3.56 -14.15
N ASP A 471 3.82 -3.96 -12.99
CA ASP A 471 3.14 -4.85 -12.06
C ASP A 471 2.12 -4.07 -11.23
N GLY A 472 0.88 -4.53 -11.24
CA GLY A 472 -0.22 -3.98 -10.44
C GLY A 472 -0.19 -4.41 -8.98
N GLY A 473 0.44 -5.55 -8.68
CA GLY A 473 0.27 -6.22 -7.39
C GLY A 473 -1.16 -6.74 -7.19
N PRO A 474 -1.47 -7.30 -6.00
CA PRO A 474 -2.81 -7.79 -5.70
C PRO A 474 -3.85 -6.68 -5.86
N LEU A 475 -4.90 -6.95 -6.63
CA LEU A 475 -5.97 -5.99 -6.94
C LEU A 475 -5.43 -4.63 -7.43
N GLU A 476 -4.42 -4.62 -8.31
CA GLU A 476 -3.81 -3.41 -8.89
C GLU A 476 -3.37 -2.34 -7.87
N ARG A 477 -3.19 -2.71 -6.59
CA ARG A 477 -2.98 -1.76 -5.49
C ARG A 477 -1.71 -0.94 -5.62
N TRP A 478 -0.74 -1.36 -6.44
CA TRP A 478 0.49 -0.58 -6.70
C TRP A 478 0.32 0.44 -7.82
N ARG A 479 -0.71 0.31 -8.65
CA ARG A 479 -0.99 1.16 -9.82
C ARG A 479 -2.26 2.00 -9.66
N ARG A 480 -2.87 1.98 -8.48
CA ARG A 480 -4.13 2.66 -8.19
C ARG A 480 -3.98 3.56 -6.97
N ASN A 481 -4.69 4.69 -7.00
CA ASN A 481 -4.85 5.53 -5.82
C ASN A 481 -5.69 4.81 -4.79
N ARG A 482 -5.25 4.80 -3.55
CA ARG A 482 -5.92 4.07 -2.47
C ARG A 482 -5.59 4.68 -1.12
N PRO A 483 -6.43 4.50 -0.09
CA PRO A 483 -6.02 4.74 1.26
C PRO A 483 -4.84 3.83 1.64
N ALA A 484 -3.96 4.36 2.47
CA ALA A 484 -2.78 3.69 2.98
C ALA A 484 -2.66 3.93 4.49
N ALA A 485 -2.05 2.98 5.20
CA ALA A 485 -1.81 3.16 6.62
C ALA A 485 -0.80 4.29 6.88
N ALA A 486 0.20 4.41 6.01
CA ALA A 486 1.18 5.49 5.97
C ALA A 486 1.79 5.61 4.56
N VAL A 487 2.45 6.73 4.30
CA VAL A 487 3.27 7.00 3.12
C VAL A 487 4.64 7.52 3.55
N THR A 488 5.61 7.53 2.65
CA THR A 488 6.97 7.95 2.99
C THR A 488 7.20 9.46 2.85
N GLY A 489 8.04 10.03 3.72
CA GLY A 489 8.41 11.45 3.69
C GLY A 489 9.22 11.91 2.47
N ALA A 490 9.65 11.00 1.59
CA ALA A 490 10.39 11.37 0.38
C ALA A 490 9.57 12.23 -0.59
N PHE A 491 8.25 12.06 -0.60
CA PHE A 491 7.27 12.97 -1.20
C PHE A 491 5.94 12.80 -0.46
N MET A 492 5.62 13.77 0.39
CA MET A 492 4.43 13.75 1.24
C MET A 492 3.76 15.12 1.24
N GLY A 493 2.64 15.21 0.52
CA GLY A 493 1.76 16.37 0.53
C GLY A 493 0.80 16.32 1.72
N VAL A 494 0.64 17.44 2.40
CA VAL A 494 -0.11 17.54 3.66
C VAL A 494 -0.91 18.83 3.66
N ARG A 495 -2.17 18.78 4.09
CA ARG A 495 -2.93 20.01 4.34
C ARG A 495 -2.32 20.75 5.52
N ARG A 496 -2.12 22.07 5.41
CA ARG A 496 -1.60 22.89 6.50
C ARG A 496 -2.43 22.75 7.77
N GLU A 497 -3.76 22.81 7.65
CA GLU A 497 -4.67 22.68 8.79
C GLU A 497 -4.46 21.35 9.54
N VAL A 498 -4.20 20.26 8.82
CA VAL A 498 -3.94 18.94 9.40
C VAL A 498 -2.58 18.90 10.05
N PHE A 499 -1.54 19.45 9.41
CA PHE A 499 -0.19 19.54 9.97
C PHE A 499 -0.19 20.33 11.29
N GLU A 500 -0.92 21.44 11.34
CA GLU A 500 -1.07 22.27 12.54
C GLU A 500 -1.91 21.57 13.62
N GLN A 501 -3.02 20.93 13.23
CA GLN A 501 -3.88 20.15 14.15
C GLN A 501 -3.10 19.06 14.89
N VAL A 502 -2.20 18.35 14.21
CA VAL A 502 -1.41 17.27 14.82
C VAL A 502 -0.11 17.74 15.48
N GLY A 503 0.20 19.04 15.45
CA GLY A 503 1.41 19.62 16.07
C GLY A 503 2.70 19.39 15.29
N GLY A 504 2.63 19.19 13.97
CA GLY A 504 3.79 19.00 13.10
C GLY A 504 4.49 17.64 13.24
N LEU A 505 5.74 17.53 12.80
CA LEU A 505 6.53 16.30 12.91
C LEU A 505 7.16 16.16 14.30
N ASN A 506 7.21 14.95 14.84
CA ASN A 506 7.80 14.69 16.16
C ASN A 506 9.34 14.71 16.08
N THR A 507 9.94 15.80 16.57
CA THR A 507 11.39 16.03 16.48
C THR A 507 12.20 15.30 17.54
N VAL A 508 11.56 14.79 18.60
CA VAL A 508 12.22 14.21 19.76
C VAL A 508 12.46 12.72 19.56
N GLU A 509 11.41 11.99 19.17
CA GLU A 509 11.44 10.53 19.05
C GLU A 509 11.81 10.06 17.64
N PHE A 510 11.51 10.87 16.62
CA PHE A 510 11.62 10.49 15.22
C PHE A 510 12.39 11.54 14.41
N ALA A 511 13.69 11.63 14.66
CA ALA A 511 14.53 12.64 14.01
C ALA A 511 14.82 12.31 12.54
N VAL A 512 14.94 11.04 12.18
CA VAL A 512 15.46 10.60 10.87
C VAL A 512 14.60 9.52 10.23
N GLY A 513 14.21 8.50 10.97
CA GLY A 513 13.33 7.41 10.52
C GLY A 513 12.02 7.38 11.31
N CYS A 514 11.05 6.64 10.79
CA CYS A 514 9.69 6.49 11.34
C CYS A 514 8.89 7.79 11.54
N ASN A 515 9.43 8.96 11.19
CA ASN A 515 8.75 10.25 11.32
C ASN A 515 7.50 10.35 10.44
N ASP A 516 7.57 9.80 9.23
CA ASP A 516 6.51 9.75 8.25
C ASP A 516 5.39 8.80 8.70
N ILE A 517 5.74 7.65 9.26
CA ILE A 517 4.79 6.69 9.83
C ILE A 517 4.10 7.27 11.07
N ASP A 518 4.85 7.80 12.03
CA ASP A 518 4.31 8.48 13.22
C ASP A 518 3.34 9.59 12.83
N PHE A 519 3.74 10.43 11.88
CA PHE A 519 2.89 11.52 11.40
C PHE A 519 1.60 11.00 10.78
N CYS A 520 1.68 9.99 9.89
CA CYS A 520 0.49 9.37 9.30
C CYS A 520 -0.44 8.75 10.34
N LEU A 521 0.10 8.14 11.40
CA LEU A 521 -0.70 7.57 12.49
C LEU A 521 -1.42 8.66 13.30
N ARG A 522 -0.76 9.79 13.62
CA ARG A 522 -1.42 10.95 14.27
C ARG A 522 -2.48 11.61 13.39
N VAL A 523 -2.25 11.70 12.09
CA VAL A 523 -3.23 12.20 11.12
C VAL A 523 -4.47 11.31 11.12
N ARG A 524 -4.29 9.99 11.10
CA ARG A 524 -5.41 9.02 11.17
C ARG A 524 -6.11 9.01 12.53
N GLU A 525 -5.37 9.18 13.63
CA GLU A 525 -5.93 9.36 14.97
C GLU A 525 -6.84 10.59 15.03
N SER A 526 -6.48 11.64 14.29
CA SER A 526 -7.26 12.88 14.16
C SER A 526 -8.44 12.78 13.18
N GLY A 527 -8.71 11.58 12.63
CA GLY A 527 -9.84 11.31 11.75
C GLY A 527 -9.60 11.58 10.27
N TRP A 528 -8.38 11.92 9.86
CA TRP A 528 -8.02 12.19 8.47
C TRP A 528 -7.45 10.97 7.76
N SER A 529 -7.74 10.85 6.46
CA SER A 529 -7.22 9.78 5.61
C SER A 529 -5.84 10.09 5.06
N VAL A 530 -5.04 9.04 4.91
CA VAL A 530 -3.76 9.05 4.21
C VAL A 530 -3.94 8.29 2.90
N ILE A 531 -3.61 8.91 1.77
CA ILE A 531 -3.79 8.35 0.43
C ILE A 531 -2.44 8.11 -0.23
N TYR A 532 -2.24 6.90 -0.75
CA TYR A 532 -1.20 6.62 -1.72
C TYR A 532 -1.73 6.95 -3.12
N ALA A 533 -1.01 7.80 -3.85
CA ALA A 533 -1.32 8.22 -5.21
C ALA A 533 -0.36 7.54 -6.20
N ALA A 534 -0.87 6.58 -6.98
CA ALA A 534 -0.09 5.83 -7.96
C ALA A 534 0.15 6.59 -9.26
N ASP A 535 -0.69 7.58 -9.55
CA ASP A 535 -0.61 8.48 -10.70
C ASP A 535 0.34 9.68 -10.48
N LEU A 536 0.72 9.94 -9.24
CA LEU A 536 1.87 10.77 -8.88
C LEU A 536 3.11 9.88 -8.81
N ALA A 537 4.06 10.08 -9.71
CA ALA A 537 5.26 9.26 -9.78
C ALA A 537 6.54 10.10 -9.85
N LEU A 538 7.57 9.62 -9.15
CA LEU A 538 8.92 10.19 -9.20
C LEU A 538 9.99 9.11 -9.09
N ILE A 539 11.15 9.42 -9.66
CA ILE A 539 12.37 8.66 -9.40
C ILE A 539 12.96 9.14 -8.09
N HIS A 540 13.38 8.22 -7.22
CA HIS A 540 14.11 8.53 -6.00
C HIS A 540 15.41 7.71 -5.93
N LEU A 541 16.54 8.39 -5.70
CA LEU A 541 17.87 7.76 -5.71
C LEU A 541 18.19 6.97 -4.43
N GLU A 542 17.39 7.19 -3.38
CA GLU A 542 17.43 6.58 -2.06
C GLU A 542 18.73 6.74 -1.28
N SER A 543 18.65 7.47 -0.17
CA SER A 543 19.78 7.60 0.76
C SER A 543 21.07 8.00 0.04
N HIS A 544 20.95 8.74 -1.08
CA HIS A 544 22.08 9.09 -1.94
C HIS A 544 22.92 10.17 -1.26
N SER A 545 22.27 11.26 -0.84
CA SER A 545 22.88 12.38 -0.13
C SER A 545 23.22 12.04 1.33
N ARG A 546 22.32 11.32 2.02
CA ARG A 546 22.48 10.96 3.44
C ARG A 546 23.46 9.80 3.67
N GLY A 547 23.62 8.91 2.69
CA GLY A 547 24.21 7.59 2.87
C GLY A 547 23.31 6.63 3.66
N HIS A 548 23.68 5.35 3.68
CA HIS A 548 22.92 4.31 4.39
C HIS A 548 23.23 4.31 5.89
N ASP A 549 22.35 3.71 6.68
CA ASP A 549 22.56 3.45 8.12
C ASP A 549 23.49 2.24 8.34
N ASP A 550 24.65 2.24 7.70
CA ASP A 550 25.58 1.10 7.77
C ASP A 550 26.52 1.19 8.99
N ASP A 551 26.82 2.41 9.45
CA ASP A 551 27.64 2.64 10.65
C ASP A 551 26.86 2.39 11.96
N ARG A 552 27.60 1.98 13.02
CA ARG A 552 27.06 1.56 14.32
C ARG A 552 26.14 2.63 14.94
N MET A 553 26.53 3.89 14.91
CA MET A 553 25.74 4.97 15.52
C MET A 553 24.40 5.16 14.81
N ARG A 554 24.40 5.10 13.48
CA ARG A 554 23.20 5.24 12.65
C ARG A 554 22.21 4.10 12.86
N ARG A 555 22.70 2.85 12.93
CA ARG A 555 21.87 1.67 13.27
C ARG A 555 21.27 1.76 14.66
N GLN A 556 22.03 2.21 15.65
CA GLN A 556 21.53 2.37 17.02
C GLN A 556 20.46 3.46 17.12
N ARG A 557 20.56 4.54 16.33
CA ARG A 557 19.49 5.54 16.22
C ARG A 557 18.25 4.93 15.56
N ALA A 558 18.39 4.32 14.38
CA ALA A 558 17.26 3.72 13.66
C ALA A 558 16.52 2.66 14.50
N GLN A 559 17.25 1.87 15.29
CA GLN A 559 16.63 0.92 16.21
C GLN A 559 15.88 1.64 17.36
N ARG A 560 16.45 2.70 17.95
CA ARG A 560 15.77 3.49 18.98
C ARG A 560 14.48 4.14 18.47
N GLU A 561 14.50 4.70 17.26
CA GLU A 561 13.30 5.29 16.64
C GLU A 561 12.24 4.20 16.38
N LEU A 562 12.65 3.01 15.92
CA LEU A 562 11.72 1.89 15.75
C LEU A 562 11.15 1.39 17.09
N ASP A 563 11.97 1.30 18.13
CA ASP A 563 11.53 0.92 19.47
C ASP A 563 10.55 1.97 20.02
N ALA A 564 10.79 3.26 19.77
CA ALA A 564 9.87 4.34 20.10
C ALA A 564 8.54 4.20 19.35
N MET A 565 8.55 3.85 18.06
CA MET A 565 7.32 3.60 17.28
C MET A 565 6.47 2.50 17.94
N PHE A 566 7.05 1.36 18.30
CA PHE A 566 6.31 0.29 18.99
C PHE A 566 5.86 0.68 20.40
N ARG A 567 6.70 1.42 21.14
CA ARG A 567 6.37 1.93 22.47
C ARG A 567 5.23 2.94 22.45
N ILE A 568 5.19 3.83 21.45
CA ILE A 568 4.16 4.88 21.33
C ILE A 568 2.87 4.30 20.78
N TRP A 569 2.94 3.57 19.66
CA TRP A 569 1.76 3.16 18.89
C TRP A 569 1.24 1.76 19.19
N GLY A 570 2.07 0.88 19.77
CA GLY A 570 1.61 -0.45 20.16
C GLY A 570 1.07 -1.28 19.00
N GLU A 571 -0.15 -1.79 19.17
CA GLU A 571 -0.85 -2.58 18.14
C GLU A 571 -1.07 -1.78 16.85
N GLU A 572 -1.28 -0.47 16.94
CA GLU A 572 -1.49 0.37 15.76
C GLU A 572 -0.23 0.49 14.89
N ALA A 573 0.95 0.22 15.46
CA ALA A 573 2.20 0.15 14.69
C ALA A 573 2.29 -1.09 13.77
N VAL A 574 1.51 -2.14 14.09
CA VAL A 574 1.54 -3.44 13.39
C VAL A 574 0.22 -3.77 12.69
N ARG A 575 -0.79 -2.91 12.83
CA ARG A 575 -2.11 -3.11 12.24
C ARG A 575 -2.25 -2.30 10.97
N ASP A 576 -2.46 -3.00 9.87
CA ASP A 576 -2.65 -2.38 8.56
C ASP A 576 -4.09 -2.60 8.07
N PRO A 577 -4.96 -1.57 8.08
CA PRO A 577 -6.34 -1.70 7.59
C PRO A 577 -6.41 -1.97 6.08
N ALA A 578 -5.34 -1.65 5.33
CA ALA A 578 -5.25 -1.88 3.90
C ALA A 578 -4.86 -3.33 3.55
N ARG A 579 -4.66 -4.21 4.54
CA ARG A 579 -4.19 -5.59 4.33
C ARG A 579 -5.16 -6.60 4.91
N ASN A 580 -5.75 -7.39 4.03
CA ASN A 580 -6.60 -8.53 4.40
C ASN A 580 -5.82 -9.54 5.27
N PRO A 581 -6.43 -10.11 6.32
CA PRO A 581 -5.76 -11.03 7.25
C PRO A 581 -5.36 -12.38 6.64
N HIS A 582 -5.88 -12.75 5.47
CA HIS A 582 -5.43 -13.92 4.71
C HIS A 582 -3.99 -13.79 4.20
N TRP A 583 -3.49 -12.57 4.01
CA TRP A 583 -2.12 -12.36 3.54
C TRP A 583 -1.11 -12.64 4.64
N VAL A 584 -0.20 -13.56 4.37
CA VAL A 584 1.02 -13.80 5.15
C VAL A 584 2.20 -13.18 4.43
N ASN A 585 3.07 -12.53 5.21
CA ASN A 585 4.33 -12.01 4.70
C ASN A 585 5.44 -13.01 4.99
N HIS A 586 6.28 -13.27 4.00
CA HIS A 586 7.58 -13.93 4.22
C HIS A 586 8.62 -12.86 4.54
N GLU A 587 9.73 -13.22 5.20
CA GLU A 587 10.78 -12.34 5.79
C GLU A 587 11.12 -11.03 5.05
N THR A 588 10.90 -10.90 3.74
CA THR A 588 11.04 -9.63 3.00
C THR A 588 10.00 -9.35 1.90
N GLN A 589 8.96 -10.18 1.76
CA GLN A 589 8.00 -10.12 0.65
C GLN A 589 6.56 -10.06 1.14
N LEU A 590 5.84 -9.03 0.70
CA LEU A 590 4.40 -8.86 0.95
C LEU A 590 3.57 -9.68 -0.04
N PHE A 591 2.42 -10.17 0.40
CA PHE A 591 1.43 -10.84 -0.46
C PHE A 591 1.89 -12.15 -1.12
N HIS A 592 2.94 -12.78 -0.58
CA HIS A 592 3.49 -14.02 -1.13
C HIS A 592 2.98 -15.28 -0.45
N GLY A 593 2.42 -15.19 0.75
CA GLY A 593 1.84 -16.31 1.48
C GLY A 593 0.36 -16.09 1.75
N LEU A 594 -0.39 -17.19 1.80
CA LEU A 594 -1.81 -17.26 2.12
C LEU A 594 -1.99 -18.10 3.38
N ARG A 595 -2.87 -17.68 4.27
CA ARG A 595 -3.33 -18.50 5.41
C ARG A 595 -4.85 -18.48 5.50
N GLN A 596 -5.38 -19.47 6.20
CA GLN A 596 -6.75 -19.43 6.68
C GLN A 596 -6.76 -18.73 8.06
N PRO A 597 -7.45 -17.59 8.24
CA PRO A 597 -7.74 -17.05 9.56
C PRO A 597 -8.67 -18.02 10.30
N ASP A 598 -8.47 -18.15 11.60
CA ASP A 598 -9.42 -18.89 12.44
C ASP A 598 -10.68 -18.05 12.70
N ARG A 599 -11.65 -18.64 13.41
CA ARG A 599 -12.91 -17.96 13.71
C ARG A 599 -12.72 -16.68 14.52
N GLU A 600 -11.81 -16.70 15.49
CA GLU A 600 -11.58 -15.57 16.40
C GLU A 600 -10.97 -14.38 15.63
N ASP A 601 -10.00 -14.65 14.75
CA ASP A 601 -9.43 -13.67 13.83
C ASP A 601 -10.49 -13.02 12.93
N VAL A 602 -11.40 -13.84 12.36
CA VAL A 602 -12.48 -13.37 11.48
C VAL A 602 -13.45 -12.48 12.25
N GLU A 603 -13.91 -12.91 13.42
CA GLU A 603 -14.84 -12.14 14.25
C GLU A 603 -14.22 -10.84 14.77
N ALA A 604 -12.96 -10.88 15.20
CA ALA A 604 -12.22 -9.69 15.63
C ALA A 604 -12.03 -8.67 14.49
N TRP A 605 -11.80 -9.16 13.27
CA TRP A 605 -11.75 -8.29 12.09
C TRP A 605 -13.12 -7.68 11.79
N ILE A 606 -14.19 -8.49 11.75
CA ILE A 606 -15.55 -8.02 11.47
C ILE A 606 -15.94 -6.92 12.46
N ALA A 607 -15.78 -7.17 13.76
CA ALA A 607 -16.15 -6.26 14.85
C ALA A 607 -15.49 -4.87 14.73
N ARG A 608 -14.37 -4.78 14.01
CA ARG A 608 -13.64 -3.53 13.80
C ARG A 608 -13.66 -3.03 12.36
N SER A 609 -14.21 -3.79 11.42
CA SER A 609 -14.12 -3.47 10.00
C SER A 609 -14.67 -2.08 9.64
N THR A 610 -15.62 -1.56 10.41
CA THR A 610 -16.19 -0.21 10.27
C THR A 610 -15.33 0.92 10.83
N ASP A 611 -14.32 0.61 11.65
CA ASP A 611 -13.45 1.58 12.34
C ASP A 611 -11.95 1.32 12.20
N LEU A 612 -11.54 0.26 11.49
CA LEU A 612 -10.14 -0.19 11.34
C LEU A 612 -9.17 0.91 10.85
N TRP A 613 -9.67 1.89 10.11
CA TRP A 613 -8.88 3.02 9.63
C TRP A 613 -8.56 4.06 10.70
N ARG A 614 -9.40 4.17 11.75
CA ARG A 614 -9.17 5.07 12.88
C ARG A 614 -8.12 4.49 13.82
N VAL A 615 -7.09 5.29 14.10
CA VAL A 615 -6.09 4.99 15.12
C VAL A 615 -6.67 5.42 16.47
N ARG A 616 -6.67 4.52 17.46
CA ARG A 616 -7.16 4.85 18.81
C ARG A 616 -6.00 5.35 19.69
N PRO A 617 -6.20 6.42 20.48
CA PRO A 617 -5.19 6.84 21.45
C PRO A 617 -4.93 5.73 22.46
N ARG A 618 -3.67 5.55 22.86
CA ARG A 618 -3.37 4.71 24.03
C ARG A 618 -3.81 5.44 25.30
N GLY A 619 -4.89 4.95 25.92
CA GLY A 619 -5.31 5.35 27.27
C GLY A 619 -6.35 6.47 27.34
N GLY A 620 -7.48 6.30 26.65
CA GLY A 620 -8.73 7.01 26.96
C GLY A 620 -9.57 6.25 27.97
#